data_AF-A0AAD8XVT6-F1
#
_entry.id   AF-A0AAD8XVT6-F1
#
_cell.length_a   1.000
_cell.length_b   1.000
_cell.length_c   1.000
_cell.angle_alpha   90.00
_cell.angle_beta   90.00
_cell.angle_gamma   90.00
#
_symmetry.space_group_name_H-M   'P 1'
#
loop_
_entity.id
_entity.type
_entity.pdbx_description
1 polymer ?
#
loop_
_entity_poly.entity_id
_entity_poly.type
_entity_poly.pdbx_seq_one_letter_code
_entity_poly.pdbx_strand_id
1 'polypeptide(L)'
;MHSVSIATILIFAYGAIIPSTSGFAARDASSRTRRPPPNRTRRNPSSSSSPKPKRAPHQFDHTKEEARPFLDNNLAVKEQLVNDDAPEYTFEDDDTEQATIIPDGTHLVYFSLDELFPNIADLGFSHKFCTDGKFRDDLRNSMREDIFDSTPAYENLPAKARKILLLPDSSLQGSWTCRDETLRMKKLTEVLKHHLGEQSPTGDEFMEAIGSLCGSEPSYHWIDIVGVMNRRIPHSWHQDTGRSRGGDTKTVLLGFPKEDNYSGVGVFSHAVKLKYEKVSYKEHVLDDPVVYSGLKIDDEYIVRPQFEQGKEIVMFRDVDVIHSSPDVAYRSSVMRFM
;
A
#
# COMPACT_ATOMS: atom_id res chain seq x y z
N MET A 1 -25.22 -20.20 0.01
CA MET A 1 -24.29 -20.70 -1.03
C MET A 1 -23.04 -19.83 -0.95
N HIS A 2 -21.98 -20.36 -0.35
CA HIS A 2 -20.76 -19.61 -0.05
C HIS A 2 -19.66 -19.97 -1.04
N SER A 3 -19.11 -18.95 -1.69
CA SER A 3 -17.94 -19.03 -2.56
C SER A 3 -16.75 -18.48 -1.77
N VAL A 4 -15.61 -19.17 -1.79
CA VAL A 4 -14.39 -18.76 -1.08
C VAL A 4 -13.37 -18.23 -2.10
N SER A 5 -13.08 -16.93 -2.01
CA SER A 5 -12.01 -16.20 -2.71
C SER A 5 -10.63 -16.51 -2.12
N ILE A 6 -9.60 -16.53 -2.97
CA ILE A 6 -8.20 -16.55 -2.52
C ILE A 6 -7.85 -15.14 -2.06
N ALA A 7 -7.65 -15.03 -0.75
CA ALA A 7 -7.46 -13.81 -0.01
C ALA A 7 -6.08 -13.19 -0.25
N THR A 8 -6.07 -11.89 -0.58
CA THR A 8 -5.10 -10.96 -0.01
C THR A 8 -5.21 -11.10 1.50
N ILE A 9 -4.13 -11.48 2.19
CA ILE A 9 -4.15 -11.58 3.66
C ILE A 9 -4.15 -10.15 4.23
N LEU A 10 -5.34 -9.57 4.30
CA LEU A 10 -5.73 -8.54 5.26
C LEU A 10 -5.97 -9.28 6.58
N ILE A 11 -5.00 -9.22 7.51
CA ILE A 11 -5.22 -9.71 8.87
C ILE A 11 -6.05 -8.65 9.59
N PHE A 12 -7.36 -8.83 9.62
CA PHE A 12 -8.23 -8.22 10.63
C PHE A 12 -8.11 -9.05 11.91
N ALA A 13 -7.56 -8.46 12.97
CA ALA A 13 -7.53 -9.09 14.28
C ALA A 13 -8.84 -8.82 15.02
N TYR A 14 -9.66 -9.86 15.13
CA TYR A 14 -10.64 -9.98 16.21
C TYR A 14 -10.47 -11.34 16.87
N GLY A 15 -10.34 -11.30 18.20
CA GLY A 15 -9.98 -12.45 19.03
C GLY A 15 -11.07 -13.51 19.12
N ALA A 16 -10.62 -14.76 19.18
CA ALA A 16 -11.33 -15.83 19.86
C ALA A 16 -10.30 -16.87 20.36
N ILE A 17 -10.32 -17.06 21.68
CA ILE A 17 -9.55 -18.01 22.49
C ILE A 17 -9.94 -19.46 22.13
N ILE A 18 -9.01 -20.43 22.13
CA ILE A 18 -9.18 -21.86 22.52
C ILE A 18 -7.83 -22.63 22.43
N PRO A 19 -7.59 -23.72 23.20
CA PRO A 19 -6.36 -23.90 23.97
C PRO A 19 -5.31 -24.86 23.38
N SER A 20 -4.14 -24.75 24.01
CA SER A 20 -2.90 -25.53 23.89
C SER A 20 -3.05 -27.04 23.75
N THR A 21 -2.18 -27.66 22.95
CA THR A 21 -1.46 -28.88 23.37
C THR A 21 -0.03 -28.90 22.80
N SER A 22 0.81 -29.60 23.56
CA SER A 22 2.26 -29.51 23.68
C SER A 22 3.07 -30.36 22.71
N GLY A 23 4.31 -29.90 22.46
CA GLY A 23 5.50 -30.75 22.34
C GLY A 23 5.94 -31.10 20.92
N PHE A 24 7.16 -30.73 20.55
CA PHE A 24 8.28 -31.67 20.34
C PHE A 24 9.53 -30.92 19.88
N ALA A 25 10.68 -31.48 20.29
CA ALA A 25 12.00 -30.87 20.34
C ALA A 25 12.63 -30.51 18.99
N ALA A 26 13.49 -29.50 19.04
CA ALA A 26 14.38 -29.06 17.98
C ALA A 26 15.32 -30.17 17.49
N ARG A 27 15.52 -30.26 16.17
CA ARG A 27 16.67 -30.95 15.58
C ARG A 27 17.30 -30.15 14.45
N ASP A 28 18.62 -30.16 14.52
CA ASP A 28 19.65 -29.42 13.80
C ASP A 28 19.66 -29.69 12.27
N ALA A 29 20.05 -28.67 11.50
CA ALA A 29 19.84 -28.56 10.05
C ALA A 29 20.99 -29.12 9.19
N SER A 30 21.94 -29.86 9.76
CA SER A 30 23.18 -30.27 9.06
C SER A 30 23.19 -31.70 8.50
N SER A 31 22.10 -32.47 8.54
CA SER A 31 22.10 -33.89 8.14
C SER A 31 21.05 -34.33 7.09
N ARG A 32 20.69 -33.48 6.13
CA ARG A 32 19.82 -33.90 5.01
C ARG A 32 20.61 -34.63 3.90
N THR A 33 20.67 -35.96 3.99
CA THR A 33 20.99 -36.83 2.85
C THR A 33 19.86 -36.74 1.80
N ARG A 34 20.24 -36.55 0.52
CA ARG A 34 19.29 -36.52 -0.61
C ARG A 34 18.53 -37.85 -0.69
N ARG A 35 17.20 -37.81 -0.56
CA ARG A 35 16.34 -38.97 -0.86
C ARG A 35 16.42 -39.32 -2.34
N PRO A 36 16.57 -40.60 -2.72
CA PRO A 36 16.44 -41.03 -4.11
C PRO A 36 14.97 -40.94 -4.55
N PRO A 37 14.71 -40.74 -5.86
CA PRO A 37 13.35 -40.65 -6.38
C PRO A 37 12.63 -42.01 -6.25
N PRO A 38 11.32 -42.03 -5.97
CA PRO A 38 10.59 -43.27 -5.81
C PRO A 38 10.49 -44.03 -7.13
N ASN A 39 10.74 -45.34 -7.03
CA ASN A 39 10.68 -46.33 -8.10
C ASN A 39 9.31 -46.30 -8.81
N ARG A 40 9.33 -46.09 -10.13
CA ARG A 40 8.14 -46.09 -10.99
C ARG A 40 7.79 -47.54 -11.36
N THR A 41 7.00 -48.23 -10.55
CA THR A 41 6.36 -49.48 -10.96
C THR A 41 5.23 -49.16 -11.94
N ARG A 42 5.43 -49.58 -13.19
CA ARG A 42 4.52 -49.41 -14.32
C ARG A 42 3.34 -50.37 -14.14
N ARG A 43 2.17 -49.85 -13.76
CA ARG A 43 0.91 -50.63 -13.68
C ARG A 43 0.08 -50.32 -14.92
N ASN A 44 -0.20 -51.36 -15.72
CA ASN A 44 -1.07 -51.28 -16.91
C ASN A 44 -2.51 -50.93 -16.50
N PRO A 45 -3.27 -50.21 -17.35
CA PRO A 45 -4.56 -49.65 -16.97
C PRO A 45 -5.66 -50.72 -17.08
N SER A 46 -6.22 -51.12 -15.94
CA SER A 46 -7.53 -51.75 -15.90
C SER A 46 -8.59 -50.66 -16.05
N SER A 47 -9.48 -50.84 -17.01
CA SER A 47 -10.66 -50.02 -17.29
C SER A 47 -11.54 -49.87 -16.04
N SER A 48 -11.41 -48.74 -15.35
CA SER A 48 -12.45 -48.24 -14.46
C SER A 48 -12.63 -46.75 -14.73
N SER A 49 -13.86 -46.38 -15.08
CA SER A 49 -14.32 -45.01 -15.25
C SER A 49 -14.27 -44.29 -13.90
N SER A 50 -13.08 -43.85 -13.52
CA SER A 50 -12.91 -42.87 -12.46
C SER A 50 -13.22 -41.48 -13.03
N PRO A 51 -14.00 -40.64 -12.33
CA PRO A 51 -14.24 -39.29 -12.79
C PRO A 51 -12.89 -38.57 -12.87
N LYS A 52 -12.53 -38.07 -14.05
CA LYS A 52 -11.37 -37.19 -14.20
C LYS A 52 -11.52 -36.08 -13.14
N PRO A 53 -10.50 -35.78 -12.32
CA PRO A 53 -10.58 -34.66 -11.41
C PRO A 53 -10.89 -33.42 -12.25
N LYS A 54 -12.07 -32.85 -12.05
CA LYS A 54 -12.43 -31.58 -12.67
C LYS A 54 -11.42 -30.57 -12.16
N ARG A 55 -10.50 -30.14 -13.03
CA ARG A 55 -9.68 -28.97 -12.78
C ARG A 55 -10.62 -27.83 -12.40
N ALA A 56 -10.23 -27.09 -11.37
CA ALA A 56 -11.04 -25.95 -10.94
C ALA A 56 -11.15 -24.94 -12.11
N PRO A 57 -12.24 -24.17 -12.24
CA PRO A 57 -12.49 -23.31 -13.40
C PRO A 57 -11.39 -22.27 -13.69
N HIS A 58 -10.51 -22.00 -12.74
CA HIS A 58 -9.36 -21.08 -12.85
C HIS A 58 -8.04 -21.78 -13.20
N GLN A 59 -8.05 -23.10 -13.37
CA GLN A 59 -6.95 -23.89 -13.95
C GLN A 59 -7.13 -24.07 -15.47
N PHE A 60 -7.76 -23.10 -16.14
CA PHE A 60 -7.41 -22.91 -17.55
C PHE A 60 -5.93 -22.59 -17.56
N ASP A 61 -5.17 -23.40 -18.30
CA ASP A 61 -3.78 -23.10 -18.59
C ASP A 61 -3.78 -21.66 -19.12
N HIS A 62 -3.20 -20.72 -18.37
CA HIS A 62 -2.72 -19.50 -18.99
C HIS A 62 -1.84 -19.99 -20.13
N THR A 63 -2.32 -19.84 -21.36
CA THR A 63 -1.46 -20.17 -22.49
C THR A 63 -0.24 -19.27 -22.36
N LYS A 64 0.91 -19.72 -22.86
CA LYS A 64 2.11 -18.87 -22.85
C LYS A 64 1.87 -17.50 -23.50
N GLU A 65 0.82 -17.36 -24.30
CA GLU A 65 0.39 -16.09 -24.90
C GLU A 65 -0.29 -15.12 -23.91
N GLU A 66 -0.94 -15.59 -22.85
CA GLU A 66 -1.56 -14.75 -21.80
C GLU A 66 -0.61 -14.42 -20.63
N ALA A 67 0.54 -15.11 -20.57
CA ALA A 67 1.57 -14.80 -19.61
C ALA A 67 2.14 -13.41 -19.92
N ARG A 68 1.68 -12.39 -19.18
CA ARG A 68 2.15 -11.01 -19.31
C ARG A 68 3.68 -10.99 -19.28
N PRO A 69 4.34 -10.33 -20.26
CA PRO A 69 5.79 -10.29 -20.30
C PRO A 69 6.32 -9.67 -19.00
N PHE A 70 7.42 -10.22 -18.48
CA PHE A 70 8.17 -9.54 -17.45
C PHE A 70 8.67 -8.22 -18.03
N LEU A 71 8.31 -7.11 -17.40
CA LEU A 71 8.73 -5.78 -17.80
C LEU A 71 10.00 -5.39 -17.06
N ASP A 72 10.89 -4.67 -17.76
CA ASP A 72 11.88 -3.84 -17.09
C ASP A 72 11.18 -2.58 -16.59
N ASN A 73 10.94 -2.51 -15.27
CA ASN A 73 10.19 -1.40 -14.69
C ASN A 73 10.90 -0.05 -14.89
N ASN A 74 12.24 -0.02 -14.99
CA ASN A 74 12.98 1.23 -15.18
C ASN A 74 12.72 1.79 -16.58
N LEU A 75 12.74 0.94 -17.60
CA LEU A 75 12.37 1.35 -18.97
C LEU A 75 10.90 1.72 -19.06
N ALA A 76 10.01 0.88 -18.50
CA ALA A 76 8.57 1.08 -18.61
C ALA A 76 8.04 2.29 -17.82
N VAL A 77 8.71 2.72 -16.74
CA VAL A 77 8.32 3.94 -16.01
C VAL A 77 8.80 5.20 -16.73
N LYS A 78 9.96 5.14 -17.42
CA LYS A 78 10.48 6.26 -18.22
C LYS A 78 9.64 6.59 -19.45
N GLU A 79 8.87 5.62 -19.94
CA GLU A 79 7.91 5.83 -21.03
C GLU A 79 6.62 6.53 -20.57
N GLN A 80 6.37 6.60 -19.26
CA GLN A 80 5.18 7.26 -18.73
C GLN A 80 5.45 8.75 -18.49
N LEU A 81 4.53 9.58 -18.96
CA LEU A 81 4.57 11.03 -18.78
C LEU A 81 3.70 11.45 -17.59
N VAL A 82 4.17 12.45 -16.87
CA VAL A 82 3.36 13.16 -15.86
C VAL A 82 2.14 13.77 -16.54
N ASN A 83 1.01 13.78 -15.84
CA ASN A 83 -0.24 14.35 -16.35
C ASN A 83 -1.00 15.08 -15.22
N ASP A 84 -0.34 16.03 -14.57
CA ASP A 84 -0.94 16.80 -13.46
C ASP A 84 -2.12 17.69 -13.94
N ASP A 85 -2.07 18.11 -15.21
CA ASP A 85 -3.07 18.97 -15.85
C ASP A 85 -4.26 18.20 -16.48
N ALA A 86 -4.44 16.92 -16.13
CA ALA A 86 -5.57 16.12 -16.63
C ALA A 86 -6.91 16.86 -16.42
N PRO A 87 -7.89 16.79 -17.33
CA PRO A 87 -9.20 17.38 -17.11
C PRO A 87 -9.98 16.64 -16.01
N GLU A 88 -11.00 17.31 -15.48
CA GLU A 88 -11.96 16.69 -14.56
C GLU A 88 -12.85 15.67 -15.29
N TYR A 89 -13.11 14.55 -14.62
CA TYR A 89 -13.98 13.49 -15.09
C TYR A 89 -15.38 13.66 -14.50
N THR A 90 -16.40 13.43 -15.34
CA THR A 90 -17.82 13.41 -14.96
C THR A 90 -18.38 12.04 -15.30
N PHE A 91 -19.08 11.40 -14.37
CA PHE A 91 -19.79 10.17 -14.67
C PHE A 91 -21.08 10.46 -15.45
N GLU A 92 -21.48 9.51 -16.31
CA GLU A 92 -22.74 9.62 -17.06
C GLU A 92 -23.97 9.68 -16.14
N ASP A 93 -23.87 9.15 -14.92
CA ASP A 93 -24.94 9.08 -13.93
C ASP A 93 -24.91 10.22 -12.88
N ASP A 94 -24.03 11.20 -13.04
CA ASP A 94 -23.94 12.31 -12.09
C ASP A 94 -25.16 13.24 -12.23
N ASP A 95 -25.93 13.37 -11.14
CA ASP A 95 -27.03 14.33 -11.05
C ASP A 95 -26.50 15.76 -10.86
N THR A 96 -26.30 16.44 -11.97
CA THR A 96 -25.71 17.79 -12.00
C THR A 96 -26.50 18.85 -11.22
N GLU A 97 -27.76 18.61 -10.86
CA GLU A 97 -28.58 19.57 -10.10
C GLU A 97 -28.40 19.45 -8.58
N GLN A 98 -27.96 18.30 -8.09
CA GLN A 98 -27.81 18.01 -6.65
C GLN A 98 -26.37 17.74 -6.22
N ALA A 99 -25.44 17.63 -7.17
CA ALA A 99 -24.05 17.29 -6.91
C ALA A 99 -23.24 18.47 -6.33
N THR A 100 -22.42 18.17 -5.33
CA THR A 100 -21.41 19.12 -4.82
C THR A 100 -20.26 19.21 -5.80
N ILE A 101 -19.99 20.41 -6.32
CA ILE A 101 -18.85 20.67 -7.21
C ILE A 101 -17.56 20.69 -6.39
N ILE A 102 -16.53 20.00 -6.88
CA ILE A 102 -15.20 20.03 -6.29
C ILE A 102 -14.44 21.24 -6.86
N PRO A 103 -13.83 22.10 -6.01
CA PRO A 103 -13.05 23.22 -6.50
C PRO A 103 -11.82 22.74 -7.30
N ASP A 104 -11.53 23.41 -8.41
CA ASP A 104 -10.33 23.11 -9.19
C ASP A 104 -9.06 23.31 -8.36
N GLY A 105 -8.08 22.43 -8.58
CA GLY A 105 -6.80 22.42 -7.85
C GLY A 105 -6.84 21.80 -6.44
N THR A 106 -7.97 21.28 -5.95
CA THR A 106 -8.02 20.64 -4.61
C THR A 106 -7.91 19.12 -4.63
N HIS A 107 -7.96 18.48 -5.81
CA HIS A 107 -8.01 17.02 -5.94
C HIS A 107 -6.74 16.32 -5.46
N LEU A 108 -5.58 16.90 -5.72
CA LEU A 108 -4.27 16.36 -5.35
C LEU A 108 -3.41 17.51 -4.86
N VAL A 109 -2.95 17.41 -3.62
CA VAL A 109 -2.07 18.41 -3.00
C VAL A 109 -0.76 17.74 -2.61
N TYR A 110 0.34 18.39 -2.96
CA TYR A 110 1.68 17.93 -2.64
C TYR A 110 2.22 18.64 -1.41
N PHE A 111 3.01 17.91 -0.62
CA PHE A 111 3.73 18.43 0.54
C PHE A 111 5.16 17.89 0.54
N SER A 112 6.07 18.74 1.02
CA SER A 112 7.44 18.33 1.30
C SER A 112 7.64 17.93 2.76
N LEU A 113 8.67 17.12 3.02
CA LEU A 113 9.08 16.82 4.40
C LEU A 113 9.62 18.06 5.11
N ASP A 114 10.26 18.99 4.42
CA ASP A 114 10.76 20.23 5.02
C ASP A 114 9.62 21.18 5.42
N GLU A 115 8.54 21.26 4.64
CA GLU A 115 7.34 22.03 5.00
C GLU A 115 6.64 21.43 6.23
N LEU A 116 6.65 20.11 6.36
CA LEU A 116 6.03 19.41 7.48
C LEU A 116 6.87 19.53 8.77
N PHE A 117 8.19 19.63 8.64
CA PHE A 117 9.13 19.77 9.75
C PHE A 117 9.96 21.05 9.64
N PRO A 118 9.33 22.24 9.70
CA PRO A 118 9.99 23.51 9.40
C PRO A 118 11.14 23.83 10.36
N ASN A 119 11.06 23.36 11.61
CA ASN A 119 12.10 23.57 12.63
C ASN A 119 13.44 22.90 12.29
N ILE A 120 13.44 21.95 11.35
CA ILE A 120 14.63 21.26 10.87
C ILE A 120 14.81 21.36 9.35
N ALA A 121 14.08 22.26 8.69
CA ALA A 121 14.18 22.45 7.24
C ALA A 121 15.62 22.80 6.81
N ASP A 122 16.35 23.57 7.63
CA ASP A 122 17.76 23.91 7.39
C ASP A 122 18.70 22.70 7.44
N LEU A 123 18.26 21.57 8.03
CA LEU A 123 18.99 20.31 8.04
C LEU A 123 18.78 19.51 6.75
N GLY A 124 17.86 19.96 5.88
CA GLY A 124 17.59 19.38 4.56
C GLY A 124 16.96 17.99 4.66
N PHE A 125 15.82 17.86 5.36
CA PHE A 125 15.12 16.59 5.50
C PHE A 125 14.72 16.06 4.12
N SER A 126 13.99 16.85 3.32
CA SER A 126 13.55 16.42 1.97
C SER A 126 14.74 16.04 1.09
N HIS A 127 15.81 16.85 1.14
CA HIS A 127 17.04 16.56 0.41
C HIS A 127 17.63 15.23 0.85
N LYS A 128 17.85 15.01 2.15
CA LYS A 128 18.42 13.76 2.66
C LYS A 128 17.53 12.56 2.33
N PHE A 129 16.22 12.70 2.46
CA PHE A 129 15.25 11.68 2.05
C PHE A 129 15.42 11.33 0.56
N CYS A 130 15.53 12.32 -0.32
CA CYS A 130 15.66 12.08 -1.76
C CYS A 130 17.04 11.55 -2.19
N THR A 131 18.13 11.92 -1.50
CA THR A 131 19.49 11.60 -1.94
C THR A 131 20.13 10.40 -1.23
N ASP A 132 19.56 9.92 -0.11
CA ASP A 132 20.16 8.86 0.71
C ASP A 132 19.22 7.65 0.84
N GLY A 133 19.46 6.64 0.02
CA GLY A 133 18.66 5.42 -0.02
C GLY A 133 18.77 4.59 1.25
N LYS A 134 19.91 4.65 1.94
CA LYS A 134 20.07 4.00 3.23
C LYS A 134 19.19 4.68 4.28
N PHE A 135 19.13 6.01 4.31
CA PHE A 135 18.23 6.72 5.20
C PHE A 135 16.76 6.36 4.93
N ARG A 136 16.32 6.34 3.66
CA ARG A 136 14.94 5.92 3.32
C ARG A 136 14.62 4.50 3.79
N ASP A 137 15.55 3.57 3.61
CA ASP A 137 15.38 2.18 4.04
C ASP A 137 15.34 2.06 5.58
N ASP A 138 16.23 2.74 6.29
CA ASP A 138 16.24 2.77 7.76
C ASP A 138 14.94 3.38 8.30
N LEU A 139 14.48 4.49 7.69
CA LEU A 139 13.23 5.17 8.05
C LEU A 139 12.03 4.23 7.86
N ARG A 140 11.88 3.65 6.68
CA ARG A 140 10.79 2.70 6.39
C ARG A 140 10.81 1.50 7.32
N ASN A 141 11.97 0.88 7.52
CA ASN A 141 12.07 -0.34 8.32
C ASN A 141 11.80 -0.08 9.80
N SER A 142 12.30 1.03 10.33
CA SER A 142 12.04 1.43 11.72
C SER A 142 10.55 1.70 11.97
N MET A 143 9.86 2.43 11.08
CA MET A 143 8.39 2.59 11.11
C MET A 143 7.66 1.25 11.10
N ARG A 144 8.02 0.35 10.19
CA ARG A 144 7.42 -0.99 10.08
C ARG A 144 7.59 -1.78 11.36
N GLU A 145 8.78 -1.76 11.94
CA GLU A 145 9.08 -2.46 13.18
C GLU A 145 8.30 -1.91 14.37
N ASP A 146 8.30 -0.59 14.56
CA ASP A 146 7.59 0.04 15.66
C ASP A 146 6.07 -0.13 15.53
N ILE A 147 5.49 -0.03 14.33
CA ILE A 147 4.07 -0.34 14.09
C ILE A 147 3.78 -1.80 14.33
N PHE A 148 4.63 -2.71 13.87
CA PHE A 148 4.45 -4.14 14.11
C PHE A 148 4.40 -4.42 15.60
N ASP A 149 5.39 -3.92 16.35
CA ASP A 149 5.56 -4.21 17.77
C ASP A 149 4.50 -3.52 18.64
N SER A 150 3.82 -2.48 18.13
CA SER A 150 2.79 -1.72 18.86
C SER A 150 1.34 -1.97 18.43
N THR A 151 1.11 -2.69 17.33
CA THR A 151 -0.25 -3.01 16.89
C THR A 151 -0.77 -4.23 17.66
N PRO A 152 -1.89 -4.13 18.42
CA PRO A 152 -2.38 -5.22 19.26
C PRO A 152 -2.65 -6.54 18.51
N ALA A 153 -3.01 -6.44 17.23
CA ALA A 153 -3.18 -7.58 16.32
C ALA A 153 -1.95 -8.51 16.24
N TYR A 154 -0.76 -7.99 16.54
CA TYR A 154 0.52 -8.65 16.32
C TYR A 154 1.22 -9.13 17.59
N GLU A 155 0.74 -8.75 18.78
CA GLU A 155 1.40 -9.00 20.07
C GLU A 155 1.76 -10.47 20.30
N ASN A 156 0.90 -11.38 19.84
CA ASN A 156 1.05 -12.83 20.06
C ASN A 156 1.47 -13.61 18.80
N LEU A 157 1.92 -12.93 17.74
CA LEU A 157 2.36 -13.59 16.54
C LEU A 157 3.70 -14.31 16.74
N PRO A 158 3.89 -15.53 16.18
CA PRO A 158 5.17 -16.22 16.26
C PRO A 158 6.31 -15.42 15.63
N ALA A 159 7.54 -15.59 16.12
CA ALA A 159 8.73 -14.93 15.56
C ALA A 159 8.91 -15.16 14.04
N LYS A 160 8.44 -16.32 13.53
CA LYS A 160 8.42 -16.61 12.09
C LYS A 160 7.48 -15.67 11.33
N ALA A 161 6.31 -15.35 11.88
CA ALA A 161 5.35 -14.42 11.28
C ALA A 161 5.92 -12.99 11.29
N ARG A 162 6.50 -12.54 12.41
CA ARG A 162 7.22 -11.26 12.48
C ARG A 162 8.28 -11.15 11.39
N LYS A 163 9.13 -12.18 11.25
CA LYS A 163 10.18 -12.21 10.22
C LYS A 163 9.63 -12.08 8.80
N ILE A 164 8.50 -12.70 8.49
CA ILE A 164 7.88 -12.67 7.16
C ILE A 164 7.21 -11.32 6.91
N LEU A 165 6.41 -10.84 7.86
CA LEU A 165 5.64 -9.60 7.73
C LEU A 165 6.54 -8.37 7.65
N LEU A 166 7.73 -8.42 8.24
CA LEU A 166 8.75 -7.37 8.17
C LEU A 166 9.70 -7.49 6.98
N LEU A 167 9.54 -8.47 6.08
CA LEU A 167 10.35 -8.51 4.86
C LEU A 167 10.12 -7.25 4.00
N PRO A 168 11.14 -6.74 3.28
CA PRO A 168 11.00 -5.51 2.49
C PRO A 168 9.95 -5.58 1.39
N ASP A 169 9.61 -6.78 0.91
CA ASP A 169 8.62 -7.04 -0.13
C ASP A 169 7.22 -7.39 0.41
N SER A 170 7.05 -7.42 1.74
CA SER A 170 5.75 -7.62 2.39
C SER A 170 5.08 -6.29 2.68
N SER A 171 3.80 -6.18 2.32
CA SER A 171 2.96 -5.11 2.85
C SER A 171 2.67 -5.34 4.34
N LEU A 172 2.46 -4.27 5.10
CA LEU A 172 2.14 -4.29 6.53
C LEU A 172 1.08 -3.24 6.81
N GLN A 173 0.20 -3.50 7.77
CA GLN A 173 -0.83 -2.55 8.18
C GLN A 173 -0.83 -2.38 9.70
N GLY A 174 -1.43 -1.32 10.19
CA GLY A 174 -1.53 -1.06 11.62
C GLY A 174 -2.17 0.28 11.92
N SER A 175 -1.95 0.77 13.14
CA SER A 175 -2.39 2.10 13.55
C SER A 175 -1.20 3.04 13.66
N TRP A 176 -1.33 4.25 13.11
CA TRP A 176 -0.32 5.30 13.27
C TRP A 176 -0.52 6.14 14.54
N THR A 177 -1.70 6.09 15.18
CA THR A 177 -1.96 6.79 16.45
C THR A 177 -1.74 5.90 17.68
N CYS A 178 -1.51 6.55 18.82
CA CYS A 178 -1.43 5.97 20.16
C CYS A 178 -2.58 6.48 21.05
N ARG A 179 -3.01 5.66 22.02
CA ARG A 179 -3.93 6.07 23.10
C ARG A 179 -3.23 6.27 24.46
N ASP A 180 -1.93 6.03 24.53
CA ASP A 180 -1.12 6.04 25.77
C ASP A 180 0.06 7.03 25.69
N GLU A 181 0.49 7.51 26.86
CA GLU A 181 1.51 8.55 27.04
C GLU A 181 2.97 8.08 26.81
N THR A 182 3.20 6.80 26.49
CA THR A 182 4.56 6.25 26.31
C THR A 182 5.03 6.34 24.86
N LEU A 183 6.27 6.82 24.64
CA LEU A 183 6.92 6.82 23.33
C LEU A 183 6.92 5.42 22.71
N ARG A 184 6.19 5.28 21.59
CA ARG A 184 5.94 4.03 20.87
C ARG A 184 6.95 3.83 19.76
N MET A 185 7.26 4.90 19.02
CA MET A 185 8.11 4.89 17.83
C MET A 185 9.59 5.03 18.18
N LYS A 186 10.11 4.10 18.99
CA LYS A 186 11.47 4.18 19.57
C LYS A 186 12.56 4.00 18.51
N LYS A 187 12.42 3.00 17.63
CA LYS A 187 13.43 2.73 16.60
C LYS A 187 13.44 3.85 15.58
N LEU A 188 12.27 4.35 15.22
CA LEU A 188 12.15 5.49 14.32
C LEU A 188 12.79 6.75 14.93
N THR A 189 12.61 6.98 16.23
CA THR A 189 13.29 8.07 16.96
C THR A 189 14.82 7.94 16.85
N GLU A 190 15.36 6.75 17.06
CA GLU A 190 16.81 6.51 16.94
C GLU A 190 17.32 6.75 15.52
N VAL A 191 16.58 6.31 14.50
CA VAL A 191 16.93 6.51 13.08
C VAL A 191 16.91 7.99 12.71
N LEU A 192 15.83 8.71 13.05
CA LEU A 192 15.70 10.14 12.78
C LEU A 192 16.85 10.92 13.43
N LYS A 193 17.13 10.64 14.70
CA LYS A 193 18.23 11.25 15.44
C LYS A 193 19.60 10.94 14.85
N HIS A 194 19.83 9.69 14.43
CA HIS A 194 21.08 9.28 13.82
C HIS A 194 21.35 10.01 12.50
N HIS A 195 20.32 10.20 11.68
CA HIS A 195 20.45 10.74 10.33
C HIS A 195 20.32 12.27 10.26
N LEU A 196 19.47 12.87 11.08
CA LEU A 196 19.13 14.30 11.06
C LEU A 196 19.72 15.07 12.25
N GLY A 197 20.23 14.37 13.28
CA GLY A 197 20.85 14.99 14.45
C GLY A 197 19.90 15.19 15.63
N GLU A 198 20.40 15.80 16.71
CA GLU A 198 19.69 15.93 18.00
C GLU A 198 18.39 16.75 17.95
N GLN A 199 18.20 17.56 16.92
CA GLN A 199 17.01 18.39 16.73
C GLN A 199 15.90 17.66 15.94
N SER A 200 16.15 16.43 15.49
CA SER A 200 15.16 15.63 14.76
C SER A 200 13.89 15.41 15.60
N PRO A 201 12.70 15.31 14.97
CA PRO A 201 11.51 14.88 15.69
C PRO A 201 11.70 13.47 16.26
N THR A 202 11.01 13.18 17.36
CA THR A 202 10.77 11.81 17.77
C THR A 202 9.95 11.07 16.72
N GLY A 203 9.99 9.75 16.76
CA GLY A 203 9.22 8.94 15.83
C GLY A 203 7.71 9.14 15.97
N ASP A 204 7.19 9.40 17.18
CA ASP A 204 5.76 9.65 17.36
C ASP A 204 5.38 11.03 16.80
N GLU A 205 6.19 12.07 17.06
CA GLU A 205 6.01 13.40 16.43
C GLU A 205 6.06 13.32 14.90
N PHE A 206 6.95 12.48 14.34
CA PHE A 206 7.02 12.27 12.89
C PHE A 206 5.72 11.65 12.34
N MET A 207 5.22 10.61 12.99
CA MET A 207 4.00 9.91 12.59
C MET A 207 2.75 10.78 12.76
N GLU A 208 2.67 11.53 13.86
CA GLU A 208 1.58 12.46 14.15
C GLU A 208 1.57 13.65 13.20
N ALA A 209 2.74 14.20 12.84
CA ALA A 209 2.82 15.28 11.87
C ALA A 209 2.25 14.86 10.51
N ILE A 210 2.65 13.69 9.99
CA ILE A 210 2.08 13.17 8.72
C ILE A 210 0.60 12.85 8.89
N GLY A 211 0.23 12.17 9.98
CA GLY A 211 -1.16 11.80 10.26
C GLY A 211 -2.09 12.99 10.44
N SER A 212 -1.59 14.14 10.90
CA SER A 212 -2.37 15.37 11.03
C SER A 212 -2.87 15.92 9.69
N LEU A 213 -2.20 15.55 8.58
CA LEU A 213 -2.63 15.90 7.22
C LEU A 213 -3.93 15.15 6.82
N CYS A 214 -4.28 14.06 7.52
CA CYS A 214 -5.48 13.28 7.25
C CYS A 214 -6.79 13.99 7.63
N GLY A 215 -6.74 15.18 8.24
CA GLY A 215 -7.92 15.98 8.59
C GLY A 215 -8.40 15.81 10.03
N SER A 216 -9.61 16.28 10.32
CA SER A 216 -10.13 16.39 11.70
C SER A 216 -10.58 15.07 12.32
N GLU A 217 -11.03 14.10 11.52
CA GLU A 217 -11.55 12.81 11.99
C GLU A 217 -10.94 11.60 11.24
N PRO A 218 -9.61 11.40 11.31
CA PRO A 218 -8.95 10.29 10.62
C PRO A 218 -9.34 8.93 11.22
N SER A 219 -9.25 7.89 10.39
CA SER A 219 -9.43 6.49 10.80
C SER A 219 -8.24 5.93 11.58
N TYR A 220 -7.10 6.63 11.52
CA TYR A 220 -5.81 6.26 12.10
C TYR A 220 -5.16 5.02 11.45
N HIS A 221 -5.71 4.56 10.33
CA HIS A 221 -5.21 3.38 9.65
C HIS A 221 -3.93 3.72 8.88
N TRP A 222 -2.94 2.85 9.00
CA TRP A 222 -1.67 2.95 8.30
C TRP A 222 -1.39 1.68 7.51
N ILE A 223 -0.87 1.83 6.29
CA ILE A 223 -0.47 0.71 5.45
C ILE A 223 0.84 1.02 4.72
N ASP A 224 1.83 0.15 4.83
CA ASP A 224 3.01 0.10 3.96
C ASP A 224 2.70 -0.79 2.75
N ILE A 225 2.60 -0.19 1.56
CA ILE A 225 2.13 -0.85 0.34
C ILE A 225 3.29 -1.07 -0.64
N VAL A 226 3.67 -2.34 -0.79
CA VAL A 226 4.63 -2.76 -1.82
C VAL A 226 3.88 -3.08 -3.12
N GLY A 227 4.30 -2.47 -4.23
CA GLY A 227 3.70 -2.70 -5.54
C GLY A 227 4.03 -4.08 -6.12
N VAL A 228 3.21 -4.57 -7.05
CA VAL A 228 3.55 -5.78 -7.82
C VAL A 228 4.62 -5.41 -8.85
N MET A 229 5.79 -6.02 -8.71
CA MET A 229 6.95 -5.70 -9.54
C MET A 229 6.95 -6.46 -10.87
N ASN A 230 7.56 -5.86 -11.89
CA ASN A 230 7.88 -6.48 -13.18
C ASN A 230 6.65 -6.85 -14.01
N ARG A 231 5.52 -6.20 -13.75
CA ARG A 231 4.23 -6.46 -14.40
C ARG A 231 3.42 -5.18 -14.49
N ARG A 232 2.72 -5.00 -15.62
CA ARG A 232 1.66 -4.01 -15.73
C ARG A 232 0.39 -4.51 -15.04
N ILE A 233 -0.21 -3.65 -14.21
CA ILE A 233 -1.43 -3.96 -13.46
C ILE A 233 -2.59 -3.20 -14.12
N PRO A 234 -3.68 -3.89 -14.51
CA PRO A 234 -4.91 -3.22 -14.92
C PRO A 234 -5.42 -2.33 -13.81
N HIS A 235 -5.95 -1.18 -14.18
CA HIS A 235 -6.58 -0.30 -13.20
C HIS A 235 -7.79 -0.99 -12.55
N SER A 236 -7.76 -1.02 -11.24
CA SER A 236 -8.91 -1.24 -10.38
C SER A 236 -9.26 0.10 -9.77
N TRP A 237 -10.10 0.88 -10.44
CA TRP A 237 -10.53 2.19 -9.99
C TRP A 237 -11.42 2.05 -8.75
N HIS A 238 -11.05 2.74 -7.68
CA HIS A 238 -11.79 2.70 -6.43
C HIS A 238 -11.62 3.98 -5.63
N GLN A 239 -12.50 4.13 -4.64
CA GLN A 239 -12.29 4.96 -3.46
C GLN A 239 -12.02 4.03 -2.28
N ASP A 240 -11.22 4.46 -1.32
CA ASP A 240 -10.88 3.65 -0.15
C ASP A 240 -12.09 3.39 0.74
N THR A 241 -12.95 4.38 0.90
CA THR A 241 -14.21 4.28 1.65
C THR A 241 -15.36 5.06 0.99
N GLY A 242 -15.07 5.99 0.09
CA GLY A 242 -16.02 6.95 -0.48
C GLY A 242 -16.61 7.87 0.59
N ARG A 243 -15.81 8.29 1.58
CA ARG A 243 -16.26 9.12 2.71
C ARG A 243 -15.28 10.22 3.04
N SER A 244 -15.80 11.33 3.56
CA SER A 244 -15.03 12.43 4.14
C SER A 244 -15.67 12.79 5.47
N ARG A 245 -15.25 12.13 6.56
CA ARG A 245 -15.74 12.45 7.92
C ARG A 245 -15.28 13.85 8.30
N GLY A 246 -16.10 14.61 9.02
CA GLY A 246 -15.86 16.03 9.27
C GLY A 246 -15.83 16.95 8.02
N GLY A 247 -16.01 16.40 6.81
CA GLY A 247 -15.93 17.14 5.54
C GLY A 247 -14.49 17.36 5.02
N ASP A 248 -13.47 17.01 5.79
CA ASP A 248 -12.07 17.33 5.50
C ASP A 248 -11.09 16.14 5.58
N THR A 249 -11.60 14.92 5.79
CA THR A 249 -10.75 13.71 5.88
C THR A 249 -10.05 13.43 4.55
N LYS A 250 -8.75 13.13 4.62
CA LYS A 250 -7.89 12.89 3.46
C LYS A 250 -7.15 11.56 3.57
N THR A 251 -6.89 10.97 2.42
CA THR A 251 -5.86 9.94 2.25
C THR A 251 -4.53 10.64 2.01
N VAL A 252 -3.51 10.28 2.80
CA VAL A 252 -2.16 10.85 2.70
C VAL A 252 -1.18 9.73 2.34
N LEU A 253 -0.35 9.97 1.32
CA LEU A 253 0.61 9.03 0.78
C LEU A 253 2.03 9.59 0.96
N LEU A 254 2.90 8.85 1.65
CA LEU A 254 4.35 9.11 1.70
C LEU A 254 5.07 8.15 0.72
N GLY A 255 5.77 8.71 -0.25
CA GLY A 255 6.42 7.95 -1.33
C GLY A 255 7.85 7.52 -0.99
N PHE A 256 8.17 6.23 -1.19
CA PHE A 256 9.54 5.70 -1.06
C PHE A 256 10.07 5.23 -2.42
N PRO A 257 10.78 6.09 -3.18
CA PRO A 257 11.36 5.70 -4.46
C PRO A 257 12.45 4.65 -4.28
N LYS A 258 12.71 3.90 -5.35
CA LYS A 258 13.72 2.83 -5.36
C LYS A 258 15.16 3.31 -5.40
N GLU A 259 15.38 4.49 -5.97
CA GLU A 259 16.70 5.00 -6.27
C GLU A 259 16.84 6.43 -5.77
N ASP A 260 18.09 6.81 -5.50
CA ASP A 260 18.42 8.16 -5.07
C ASP A 260 18.21 9.14 -6.21
N ASN A 261 17.81 10.36 -5.86
CA ASN A 261 17.52 11.44 -6.80
C ASN A 261 16.45 11.07 -7.83
N TYR A 262 15.56 10.14 -7.50
CA TYR A 262 14.46 9.77 -8.38
C TYR A 262 13.53 10.97 -8.58
N SER A 263 13.23 11.27 -9.85
CA SER A 263 12.15 12.18 -10.23
C SER A 263 11.34 11.52 -11.35
N GLY A 264 10.05 11.29 -11.12
CA GLY A 264 9.19 10.60 -12.07
C GLY A 264 7.95 9.98 -11.45
N VAL A 265 7.20 9.23 -12.26
CA VAL A 265 5.92 8.61 -11.87
C VAL A 265 6.12 7.20 -11.28
N GLY A 266 5.02 6.50 -10.94
CA GLY A 266 5.08 5.10 -10.48
C GLY A 266 5.40 4.93 -9.00
N VAL A 267 5.65 6.02 -8.27
CA VAL A 267 5.74 6.02 -6.79
C VAL A 267 4.36 6.14 -6.15
N PHE A 268 3.52 7.07 -6.62
CA PHE A 268 2.17 7.23 -6.12
C PHE A 268 1.14 6.48 -6.97
N SER A 269 -0.08 6.38 -6.44
CA SER A 269 -1.24 5.86 -7.17
C SER A 269 -1.63 6.80 -8.31
N HIS A 270 -2.13 6.24 -9.40
CA HIS A 270 -2.86 7.05 -10.39
C HIS A 270 -4.14 7.57 -9.77
N ALA A 271 -4.59 8.73 -10.22
CA ALA A 271 -5.82 9.36 -9.77
C ALA A 271 -6.59 9.91 -10.96
N VAL A 272 -7.90 10.10 -10.78
CA VAL A 272 -8.77 10.78 -11.71
C VAL A 272 -9.50 11.86 -10.92
N LYS A 273 -9.37 13.11 -11.37
CA LYS A 273 -10.00 14.27 -10.74
C LYS A 273 -11.49 14.23 -11.03
N LEU A 274 -12.35 14.13 -10.03
CA LEU A 274 -13.79 14.16 -10.25
C LEU A 274 -14.27 15.60 -10.29
N LYS A 275 -15.25 15.89 -11.16
CA LYS A 275 -15.93 17.20 -11.16
C LYS A 275 -16.84 17.38 -9.95
N TYR A 276 -17.41 16.28 -9.48
CA TYR A 276 -18.41 16.25 -8.41
C TYR A 276 -17.98 15.26 -7.31
N GLU A 277 -18.30 15.59 -6.05
CA GLU A 277 -18.04 14.68 -4.93
C GLU A 277 -18.80 13.36 -5.13
N LYS A 278 -18.10 12.23 -5.02
CA LYS A 278 -18.72 10.90 -5.06
C LYS A 278 -18.67 10.27 -3.68
N VAL A 279 -19.81 10.33 -2.99
CA VAL A 279 -19.98 9.78 -1.64
C VAL A 279 -20.60 8.40 -1.72
N SER A 280 -20.04 7.45 -0.99
CA SER A 280 -20.60 6.12 -0.83
C SER A 280 -22.02 6.15 -0.24
N TYR A 281 -22.84 5.18 -0.64
CA TYR A 281 -24.17 5.00 -0.05
C TYR A 281 -24.08 4.75 1.47
N LYS A 282 -25.12 5.14 2.21
CA LYS A 282 -25.15 5.00 3.67
C LYS A 282 -25.01 3.55 4.13
N GLU A 283 -25.47 2.61 3.31
CA GLU A 283 -25.46 1.17 3.57
C GLU A 283 -24.12 0.51 3.23
N HIS A 284 -23.21 1.22 2.56
CA HIS A 284 -21.87 0.71 2.24
C HIS A 284 -21.10 0.43 3.54
N VAL A 285 -20.29 -0.63 3.58
CA VAL A 285 -19.51 -0.96 4.79
C VAL A 285 -18.46 0.13 5.05
N LEU A 286 -18.21 0.45 6.32
CA LEU A 286 -17.41 1.63 6.69
C LEU A 286 -15.97 1.60 6.14
N ASP A 287 -15.37 0.41 6.10
CA ASP A 287 -13.95 0.21 5.77
C ASP A 287 -13.75 -0.60 4.48
N ASP A 288 -14.82 -0.82 3.71
CA ASP A 288 -14.73 -1.49 2.41
C ASP A 288 -14.48 -0.46 1.30
N PRO A 289 -13.66 -0.77 0.29
CA PRO A 289 -13.47 0.09 -0.86
C PRO A 289 -14.73 0.16 -1.73
N VAL A 290 -14.98 1.33 -2.31
CA VAL A 290 -16.00 1.51 -3.36
C VAL A 290 -15.33 1.19 -4.70
N VAL A 291 -15.62 0.03 -5.27
CA VAL A 291 -14.96 -0.45 -6.50
C VAL A 291 -15.80 -0.18 -7.74
N TYR A 292 -15.23 0.53 -8.71
CA TYR A 292 -15.86 0.84 -9.99
C TYR A 292 -15.52 -0.24 -11.02
N SER A 293 -16.16 -1.41 -10.87
CA SER A 293 -15.87 -2.59 -11.69
C SER A 293 -16.19 -2.36 -13.16
N GLY A 294 -15.19 -2.55 -14.03
CA GLY A 294 -15.34 -2.41 -15.47
C GLY A 294 -15.30 -0.97 -15.99
N LEU A 295 -15.13 0.02 -15.12
CA LEU A 295 -14.92 1.41 -15.50
C LEU A 295 -13.65 1.54 -16.35
N LYS A 296 -13.78 2.16 -17.51
CA LYS A 296 -12.68 2.52 -18.40
C LYS A 296 -12.56 4.03 -18.42
N ILE A 297 -11.38 4.52 -18.09
CA ILE A 297 -11.06 5.94 -18.10
C ILE A 297 -10.05 6.14 -19.21
N ASP A 298 -10.28 7.13 -20.08
CA ASP A 298 -9.35 7.49 -21.13
C ASP A 298 -8.08 8.11 -20.53
N ASP A 299 -6.93 7.83 -21.16
CA ASP A 299 -5.60 8.17 -20.61
C ASP A 299 -5.41 9.68 -20.33
N GLU A 300 -6.18 10.54 -21.01
CA GLU A 300 -6.15 12.00 -20.82
C GLU A 300 -6.63 12.41 -19.43
N TYR A 301 -7.61 11.70 -18.85
CA TYR A 301 -8.17 11.97 -17.52
C TYR A 301 -7.35 11.38 -16.37
N ILE A 302 -6.35 10.54 -16.69
CA ILE A 302 -5.54 9.86 -15.68
C ILE A 302 -4.39 10.77 -15.27
N VAL A 303 -4.47 11.28 -14.03
CA VAL A 303 -3.35 11.92 -13.37
C VAL A 303 -2.33 10.86 -12.97
N ARG A 304 -1.07 11.12 -13.32
CA ARG A 304 0.10 10.29 -12.96
C ARG A 304 1.02 11.13 -12.08
N PRO A 305 0.82 11.11 -10.74
CA PRO A 305 1.53 12.02 -9.85
C PRO A 305 3.04 11.83 -9.92
N GLN A 306 3.77 12.93 -10.05
CA GLN A 306 5.23 12.93 -10.05
C GLN A 306 5.75 12.90 -8.62
N PHE A 307 6.67 11.98 -8.34
CA PHE A 307 7.56 12.08 -7.20
C PHE A 307 8.77 12.92 -7.58
N GLU A 308 9.15 13.86 -6.74
CA GLU A 308 10.42 14.59 -6.78
C GLU A 308 10.68 15.23 -5.40
N GLN A 309 11.88 15.78 -5.20
CA GLN A 309 12.17 16.53 -3.99
C GLN A 309 11.19 17.71 -3.84
N GLY A 310 10.57 17.84 -2.68
CA GLY A 310 9.52 18.80 -2.41
C GLY A 310 8.09 18.26 -2.65
N LYS A 311 7.96 17.04 -3.18
CA LYS A 311 6.70 16.33 -3.45
C LYS A 311 6.73 14.91 -2.90
N GLU A 312 7.34 14.72 -1.74
CA GLU A 312 7.46 13.41 -1.09
C GLU A 312 6.11 12.90 -0.55
N ILE A 313 5.18 13.80 -0.29
CA ILE A 313 3.84 13.52 0.23
C ILE A 313 2.78 13.98 -0.77
N VAL A 314 1.79 13.12 -1.03
CA VAL A 314 0.59 13.43 -1.81
C VAL A 314 -0.63 13.21 -0.93
N MET A 315 -1.58 14.14 -0.94
CA MET A 315 -2.86 13.96 -0.25
C MET A 315 -4.05 14.33 -1.13
N PHE A 316 -5.17 13.65 -0.88
CA PHE A 316 -6.43 13.87 -1.58
C PHE A 316 -7.60 13.50 -0.67
N ARG A 317 -8.77 14.13 -0.85
CA ARG A 317 -10.00 13.63 -0.22
C ARG A 317 -10.50 12.44 -1.03
N ASP A 318 -10.86 11.37 -0.34
CA ASP A 318 -11.30 10.13 -1.00
C ASP A 318 -12.60 10.32 -1.82
N VAL A 319 -13.42 11.31 -1.48
CA VAL A 319 -14.65 11.66 -2.22
C VAL A 319 -14.40 12.48 -3.49
N ASP A 320 -13.18 13.01 -3.67
CA ASP A 320 -12.84 13.91 -4.79
C ASP A 320 -12.17 13.20 -5.96
N VAL A 321 -11.66 12.01 -5.72
CA VAL A 321 -10.87 11.26 -6.68
C VAL A 321 -11.28 9.79 -6.66
N ILE A 322 -11.20 9.14 -7.81
CA ILE A 322 -11.01 7.69 -7.87
C ILE A 322 -9.54 7.43 -8.14
N HIS A 323 -8.98 6.39 -7.54
CA HIS A 323 -7.57 6.09 -7.67
C HIS A 323 -7.32 4.61 -7.98
N SER A 324 -6.11 4.33 -8.48
CA SER A 324 -5.66 2.99 -8.77
C SER A 324 -4.15 2.85 -8.64
N SER A 325 -3.66 1.62 -8.57
CA SER A 325 -2.22 1.38 -8.66
C SER A 325 -1.65 1.98 -9.96
N PRO A 326 -0.40 2.48 -9.94
CA PRO A 326 0.24 2.93 -11.17
C PRO A 326 0.34 1.79 -12.18
N ASP A 327 0.46 2.13 -13.46
CA ASP A 327 0.68 1.16 -14.54
C ASP A 327 1.86 0.23 -14.22
N VAL A 328 2.95 0.83 -13.75
CA VAL A 328 4.16 0.16 -13.30
C VAL A 328 4.60 0.77 -11.98
N ALA A 329 4.70 -0.04 -10.93
CA ALA A 329 5.23 0.41 -9.65
C ALA A 329 6.76 0.55 -9.71
N TYR A 330 7.26 1.76 -9.45
CA TYR A 330 8.69 2.06 -9.36
C TYR A 330 9.03 2.65 -7.98
N ARG A 331 8.72 1.88 -6.94
CA ARG A 331 8.90 2.25 -5.55
C ARG A 331 9.40 1.08 -4.71
N SER A 332 10.07 1.40 -3.61
CA SER A 332 10.27 0.46 -2.51
C SER A 332 8.97 0.30 -1.72
N SER A 333 8.22 1.40 -1.55
CA SER A 333 6.88 1.40 -0.97
C SER A 333 6.13 2.71 -1.23
N VAL A 334 4.83 2.71 -0.97
CA VAL A 334 4.09 3.92 -0.60
C VAL A 334 3.41 3.64 0.74
N MET A 335 3.58 4.55 1.69
CA MET A 335 2.89 4.45 2.98
C MET A 335 1.62 5.29 2.93
N ARG A 336 0.49 4.68 3.25
CA ARG A 336 -0.82 5.32 3.26
C ARG A 336 -1.27 5.56 4.70
N PHE A 337 -1.71 6.78 4.96
CA PHE A 337 -2.34 7.22 6.20
C PHE A 337 -3.78 7.65 5.87
N MET A 338 -4.71 7.25 6.73
CA MET A 338 -6.14 7.56 6.62
C MET A 338 -6.73 7.85 7.99
#